data_AF-A0A9E6RTS9-F1
#
_entry.id   AF-A0A9E6RTS9-F1
#
_cell.length_a   1.000
_cell.length_b   1.000
_cell.length_c   1.000
_cell.angle_alpha   90.00
_cell.angle_beta   90.00
_cell.angle_gamma   90.00
#
_symmetry.space_group_name_H-M   'P 1'
#
loop_
_entity.id
_entity.type
_entity.pdbx_description
1 polymer ?
#
loop_
_entity_poly.entity_id
_entity_poly.type
_entity_poly.pdbx_seq_one_letter_code
_entity_poly.pdbx_strand_id
1 'polypeptide(L)'
;MIYVKNSNTEIAFIVPSDIFKQTKDWEYTQDRNVFEEQLATGSFKGKYPVKNYMIEIMKIAQQQGKIMPYYGAGGSSGACFYLFRFLTNKCRFQVTHSVTKKSLWFYLKFEILPPSIKIERKPEMQFSFLPYFTDEKLENPWNGERHKVLVCKIFDQEYENLKKWKYWKNTEALTTRYIYRFAQVSMSATGFSIKVRDTDTGNKIDITDYDNW
;
A
#
# COMPACT_ATOMS: atom_id res chain seq x y z
N MET A 1 -7.87 6.05 16.20
CA MET A 1 -9.12 6.31 15.44
C MET A 1 -8.73 6.52 13.98
N ILE A 2 -9.50 6.02 13.01
CA ILE A 2 -9.26 6.29 11.59
C ILE A 2 -10.16 7.44 11.12
N TYR A 3 -9.65 8.34 10.28
CA TYR A 3 -10.48 9.39 9.69
C TYR A 3 -10.88 9.00 8.28
N VAL A 4 -12.13 9.26 7.93
CA VAL A 4 -12.70 8.87 6.65
C VAL A 4 -13.38 10.08 6.04
N LYS A 5 -13.16 10.31 4.74
CA LYS A 5 -13.91 11.30 3.98
C LYS A 5 -14.64 10.61 2.83
N ASN A 6 -15.89 11.01 2.63
CA ASN A 6 -16.67 10.69 1.44
C ASN A 6 -17.29 12.00 0.92
N SER A 7 -16.99 12.37 -0.31
CA SER A 7 -17.57 13.53 -0.98
C SER A 7 -18.04 13.16 -2.40
N ASN A 8 -18.52 14.17 -3.14
CA ASN A 8 -18.90 14.00 -4.54
C ASN A 8 -17.71 13.77 -5.49
N THR A 9 -16.48 13.92 -5.00
CA THR A 9 -15.25 13.86 -5.81
C THR A 9 -14.21 12.87 -5.31
N GLU A 10 -14.32 12.39 -4.06
CA GLU A 10 -13.31 11.49 -3.49
C GLU A 10 -13.83 10.66 -2.32
N ILE A 11 -13.14 9.53 -2.11
CA ILE A 11 -13.16 8.77 -0.86
C ILE A 11 -11.74 8.68 -0.34
N ALA A 12 -11.54 8.96 0.95
CA ALA A 12 -10.22 8.91 1.57
C ALA A 12 -10.27 8.24 2.95
N PHE A 13 -9.19 7.53 3.25
CA PHE A 13 -8.92 6.87 4.53
C PHE A 13 -7.58 7.38 5.06
N ILE A 14 -7.59 7.92 6.28
CA ILE A 14 -6.40 8.44 6.95
C ILE A 14 -6.14 7.60 8.19
N VAL A 15 -5.08 6.78 8.14
CA VAL A 15 -4.63 6.00 9.29
C VAL A 15 -3.74 6.89 10.16
N PRO A 16 -4.02 7.00 11.47
CA PRO A 16 -3.27 7.86 12.37
C PRO A 16 -1.83 7.36 12.56
N SER A 17 -0.97 8.25 13.05
CA SER A 17 0.47 8.04 13.08
C SER A 17 0.94 6.87 13.93
N ASP A 18 0.29 6.62 15.06
CA ASP A 18 0.57 5.50 15.97
C ASP A 18 0.28 4.15 15.31
N ILE A 19 -0.86 4.03 14.63
CA ILE A 19 -1.24 2.81 13.91
C ILE A 19 -0.40 2.63 12.65
N PHE A 20 -0.10 3.71 11.94
CA PHE A 20 0.75 3.65 10.76
C PHE A 20 2.18 3.27 11.12
N LYS A 21 2.73 3.79 12.21
CA LYS A 21 4.04 3.37 12.73
C LYS A 21 4.07 1.87 13.04
N GLN A 22 3.07 1.37 13.78
CA GLN A 22 2.97 -0.08 14.08
C GLN A 22 2.88 -0.92 12.81
N THR A 23 2.13 -0.43 11.81
CA THR A 23 2.06 -1.06 10.50
C THR A 23 3.42 -1.12 9.83
N LYS A 24 4.17 -0.01 9.79
CA LYS A 24 5.49 0.05 9.18
C LYS A 24 6.54 -0.79 9.90
N ASP A 25 6.51 -0.85 11.22
CA ASP A 25 7.40 -1.70 12.00
C ASP A 25 7.12 -3.19 11.72
N TRP A 26 5.84 -3.55 11.57
CA TRP A 26 5.43 -4.89 11.17
C TRP A 26 5.81 -5.23 9.73
N GLU A 27 5.59 -4.32 8.77
CA GLU A 27 5.99 -4.46 7.36
C GLU A 27 7.49 -4.72 7.27
N TYR A 28 8.30 -3.90 7.94
CA TYR A 28 9.75 -4.04 7.99
C TYR A 28 10.20 -5.39 8.55
N THR A 29 9.51 -5.91 9.56
CA THR A 29 9.78 -7.26 10.09
C THR A 29 9.50 -8.34 9.04
N GLN A 30 8.45 -8.18 8.22
CA GLN A 30 8.16 -9.14 7.14
C GLN A 30 9.21 -9.06 6.03
N ASP A 31 9.56 -7.85 5.61
CA ASP A 31 10.58 -7.60 4.59
C ASP A 31 11.95 -8.17 5.01
N ARG A 32 12.33 -8.00 6.29
CA ARG A 32 13.57 -8.57 6.85
C ARG A 32 13.59 -10.10 6.74
N ASN A 33 12.50 -10.77 7.12
CA ASN A 33 12.43 -12.23 7.01
C ASN A 33 12.60 -12.71 5.56
N VAL A 34 12.00 -12.00 4.60
CA VAL A 34 12.17 -12.33 3.18
C VAL A 34 13.61 -12.11 2.74
N PHE A 35 14.17 -10.96 3.09
CA PHE A 35 15.51 -10.54 2.72
C PHE A 35 16.59 -11.50 3.23
N GLU A 36 16.54 -11.88 4.51
CA GLU A 36 17.53 -12.76 5.14
C GLU A 36 17.49 -14.17 4.52
N GLU A 37 16.30 -14.72 4.28
CA GLU A 37 16.16 -16.03 3.64
C GLU A 37 16.62 -16.00 2.17
N GLN A 38 16.34 -14.90 1.45
CA GLN A 38 16.82 -14.71 0.08
C GLN A 38 18.34 -14.61 0.00
N LEU A 39 18.99 -13.92 0.94
CA LEU A 39 20.45 -13.88 1.02
C LEU A 39 21.03 -15.25 1.35
N ALA A 40 20.37 -16.02 2.22
CA ALA A 40 20.86 -17.33 2.65
C ALA A 40 20.66 -18.42 1.59
N THR A 41 19.56 -18.40 0.85
CA THR A 41 19.13 -19.52 -0.02
C THR A 41 19.00 -19.16 -1.49
N GLY A 42 19.15 -17.88 -1.86
CA GLY A 42 18.85 -17.38 -3.21
C GLY A 42 17.35 -17.31 -3.54
N SER A 43 16.46 -17.59 -2.60
CA SER A 43 15.00 -17.56 -2.80
C SER A 43 14.25 -17.32 -1.48
N PHE A 44 12.93 -17.14 -1.53
CA PHE A 44 12.08 -17.14 -0.34
C PHE A 44 11.08 -18.30 -0.40
N LYS A 45 11.25 -19.29 0.47
CA LYS A 45 10.46 -20.53 0.57
C LYS A 45 10.46 -21.34 -0.73
N GLY A 46 11.60 -21.37 -1.42
CA GLY A 46 11.73 -22.00 -2.74
C GLY A 46 10.93 -21.28 -3.85
N LYS A 47 10.40 -20.10 -3.55
CA LYS A 47 9.67 -19.23 -4.48
C LYS A 47 10.44 -17.91 -4.61
N TYR A 48 10.13 -17.12 -5.64
CA TYR A 48 10.76 -15.81 -5.85
C TYR A 48 12.30 -15.90 -5.93
N PRO A 49 12.86 -16.64 -6.92
CA PRO A 49 14.29 -16.76 -7.08
C PRO A 49 14.93 -15.39 -7.30
N VAL A 50 16.07 -15.17 -6.67
CA VAL A 50 16.85 -13.94 -6.80
C VAL A 50 17.98 -14.19 -7.79
N LYS A 51 18.11 -13.31 -8.79
CA LYS A 51 19.22 -13.39 -9.75
C LYS A 51 20.54 -13.05 -9.03
N ASN A 52 21.64 -13.69 -9.42
CA ASN A 52 22.95 -13.50 -8.76
C ASN A 52 23.37 -12.03 -8.62
N TYR A 53 23.19 -11.22 -9.66
CA TYR A 53 23.53 -9.79 -9.58
C TYR A 53 22.67 -9.04 -8.54
N MET A 54 21.41 -9.43 -8.34
CA MET A 54 20.56 -8.85 -7.30
C MET A 54 21.01 -9.25 -5.90
N ILE A 55 21.51 -10.48 -5.71
CA ILE A 55 22.08 -10.93 -4.44
C ILE A 55 23.26 -10.03 -4.05
N GLU A 56 24.14 -9.68 -4.99
CA GLU A 56 25.26 -8.78 -4.72
C GLU A 56 24.80 -7.39 -4.28
N ILE A 57 23.76 -6.84 -4.91
CA ILE A 57 23.19 -5.55 -4.51
C ILE A 57 22.53 -5.63 -3.14
N MET A 58 21.84 -6.73 -2.85
CA MET A 58 21.27 -6.98 -1.53
C MET A 58 22.35 -7.01 -0.45
N LYS A 59 23.50 -7.65 -0.71
CA LYS A 59 24.65 -7.65 0.21
C LYS A 59 25.21 -6.24 0.43
N ILE A 60 25.36 -5.43 -0.64
CA ILE A 60 25.79 -4.02 -0.53
C ILE A 60 24.79 -3.22 0.31
N ALA A 61 23.49 -3.38 0.07
CA ALA A 61 22.45 -2.74 0.85
C ALA A 61 22.51 -3.13 2.34
N GLN A 62 22.75 -4.42 2.64
CA GLN A 62 22.92 -4.92 4.00
C GLN A 62 24.09 -4.25 4.72
N GLN A 63 25.23 -4.07 4.05
CA GLN A 63 26.41 -3.38 4.60
C GLN A 63 26.11 -1.91 4.95
N GLN A 64 25.12 -1.30 4.28
CA GLN A 64 24.62 0.04 4.54
C GLN A 64 23.48 0.08 5.58
N GLY A 65 23.17 -1.05 6.23
CA GLY A 65 22.08 -1.17 7.20
C GLY A 65 20.68 -1.17 6.57
N LYS A 66 20.58 -1.41 5.26
CA LYS A 66 19.31 -1.41 4.50
C LYS A 66 18.81 -2.83 4.29
N ILE A 67 17.49 -2.99 4.36
CA ILE A 67 16.79 -4.24 4.08
C ILE A 67 16.07 -4.08 2.75
N MET A 68 16.47 -4.86 1.73
CA MET A 68 15.98 -4.71 0.36
C MET A 68 15.57 -6.07 -0.22
N PRO A 69 14.41 -6.62 0.19
CA PRO A 69 13.92 -7.88 -0.38
C PRO A 69 13.65 -7.73 -1.87
N TYR A 70 13.81 -8.84 -2.61
CA TYR A 70 13.56 -8.88 -4.05
C TYR A 70 12.18 -9.49 -4.35
N TYR A 71 11.31 -8.69 -4.98
CA TYR A 71 9.93 -9.10 -5.32
C TYR A 71 9.67 -9.23 -6.83
N GLY A 72 10.71 -9.25 -7.67
CA GLY A 72 10.60 -9.43 -9.12
C GLY A 72 10.71 -8.13 -9.93
N ALA A 73 10.29 -7.00 -9.38
CA ALA A 73 10.67 -5.65 -9.84
C ALA A 73 11.77 -5.13 -8.91
N GLY A 74 12.72 -4.33 -9.44
CA GLY A 74 13.97 -4.02 -8.73
C GLY A 74 13.79 -3.47 -7.31
N GLY A 75 13.91 -4.34 -6.32
CA GLY A 75 14.21 -4.00 -4.93
C GLY A 75 13.30 -3.02 -4.20
N SER A 76 12.02 -2.85 -4.56
CA SER A 76 11.15 -1.92 -3.83
C SER A 76 10.22 -2.61 -2.82
N SER A 77 10.13 -2.00 -1.65
CA SER A 77 9.06 -2.24 -0.69
C SER A 77 7.73 -1.87 -1.36
N GLY A 78 6.93 -2.89 -1.62
CA GLY A 78 5.63 -2.77 -2.28
C GLY A 78 4.79 -4.03 -2.15
N ALA A 79 5.20 -4.94 -1.29
CA ALA A 79 4.55 -6.23 -1.14
C ALA A 79 3.27 -6.14 -0.31
N CYS A 80 2.95 -5.00 0.31
CA CYS A 80 1.79 -4.89 1.18
C CYS A 80 0.56 -4.36 0.45
N PHE A 81 -0.59 -4.86 0.87
CA PHE A 81 -1.88 -4.24 0.56
C PHE A 81 -2.67 -3.98 1.84
N TYR A 82 -3.32 -2.83 1.83
CA TYR A 82 -4.16 -2.28 2.89
C TYR A 82 -5.62 -2.57 2.56
N LEU A 83 -6.37 -3.01 3.56
CA LEU A 83 -7.79 -3.32 3.47
C LEU A 83 -8.55 -2.50 4.51
N PHE A 84 -9.60 -1.80 4.06
CA PHE A 84 -10.55 -1.11 4.91
C PHE A 84 -11.92 -1.76 4.75
N ARG A 85 -12.51 -2.19 5.86
CA ARG A 85 -13.86 -2.74 5.92
C ARG A 85 -14.62 -2.09 7.07
N PHE A 86 -15.68 -1.37 6.76
CA PHE A 86 -16.57 -0.85 7.79
C PHE A 86 -17.38 -1.99 8.43
N LEU A 87 -17.60 -1.81 9.72
CA LEU A 87 -18.47 -2.54 10.63
C LEU A 87 -19.38 -1.49 11.28
N THR A 88 -20.46 -1.89 11.94
CA THR A 88 -21.50 -0.99 12.47
C THR A 88 -20.96 0.26 13.18
N ASN A 89 -19.89 0.15 13.97
CA ASN A 89 -19.28 1.27 14.70
C ASN A 89 -17.74 1.28 14.66
N LYS A 90 -17.13 0.48 13.77
CA LYS A 90 -15.67 0.34 13.67
C LYS A 90 -15.28 0.17 12.21
N CYS A 91 -14.03 0.46 11.89
CA CYS A 91 -13.39 0.06 10.66
C CYS A 91 -12.32 -0.99 10.98
N ARG A 92 -12.39 -2.15 10.33
CA ARG A 92 -11.29 -3.10 10.30
C ARG A 92 -10.28 -2.59 9.29
N PHE A 93 -9.13 -2.16 9.79
CA PHE A 93 -7.95 -1.88 9.00
C PHE A 93 -7.06 -3.12 9.02
N GLN A 94 -6.73 -3.69 7.87
CA GLN A 94 -5.86 -4.85 7.75
C GLN A 94 -4.74 -4.56 6.77
N VAL A 95 -3.54 -5.00 7.12
CA VAL A 95 -2.37 -4.98 6.24
C VAL A 95 -1.96 -6.41 5.98
N THR A 96 -1.71 -6.75 4.72
CA THR A 96 -1.29 -8.10 4.34
C THR A 96 -0.08 -8.04 3.44
N HIS A 97 0.93 -8.81 3.79
CA HIS A 97 2.15 -8.92 3.01
C HIS A 97 1.97 -10.00 1.96
N SER A 98 1.97 -9.62 0.70
CA SER A 98 1.61 -10.48 -0.45
C SER A 98 2.56 -11.66 -0.64
N VAL A 99 3.81 -11.57 -0.18
CA VAL A 99 4.80 -12.66 -0.29
C VAL A 99 4.77 -13.60 0.92
N THR A 100 4.95 -13.09 2.14
CA THR A 100 4.87 -13.91 3.37
C THR A 100 3.46 -14.42 3.70
N LYS A 101 2.42 -13.82 3.11
CA LYS A 101 0.98 -14.07 3.38
C LYS A 101 0.53 -13.77 4.81
N LYS A 102 1.40 -13.19 5.63
CA LYS A 102 1.05 -12.76 7.00
C LYS A 102 0.21 -11.49 6.95
N SER A 103 -0.61 -11.30 7.98
CA SER A 103 -1.46 -10.13 8.13
C SER A 103 -1.35 -9.52 9.53
N LEU A 104 -1.55 -8.21 9.60
CA LEU A 104 -1.78 -7.43 10.81
C LEU A 104 -3.15 -6.77 10.70
N TRP A 105 -3.93 -6.70 11.78
CA TRP A 105 -5.25 -6.05 11.76
C TRP A 105 -5.52 -5.23 13.01
N PHE A 106 -6.34 -4.20 12.83
CA PHE A 106 -6.81 -3.30 13.86
C PHE A 106 -8.32 -3.10 13.72
N TYR A 107 -9.02 -3.05 14.86
CA TYR A 107 -10.43 -2.66 14.91
C TYR A 107 -10.53 -1.25 15.48
N LEU A 108 -10.61 -0.27 14.60
CA LEU A 108 -10.51 1.14 14.96
C LEU A 108 -11.90 1.78 14.96
N LYS A 109 -12.18 2.65 15.93
CA LYS A 109 -13.26 3.64 15.76
C LYS A 109 -12.93 4.53 14.56
N PHE A 110 -13.95 4.99 13.85
CA PHE A 110 -13.77 5.92 12.74
C PHE A 110 -14.56 7.21 12.96
N GLU A 111 -14.08 8.29 12.37
CA GLU A 111 -14.73 9.59 12.32
C GLU A 111 -14.88 10.01 10.87
N ILE A 112 -16.08 10.49 10.51
CA ILE A 112 -16.36 11.01 9.17
C ILE A 112 -16.02 12.50 9.15
N LEU A 113 -15.04 12.85 8.33
CA LEU A 113 -14.60 14.21 8.12
C LEU A 113 -15.60 15.00 7.26
N PRO A 114 -15.78 16.31 7.52
CA PRO A 114 -16.54 17.19 6.64
C PRO A 114 -16.03 17.17 5.19
N PRO A 115 -16.92 17.25 4.18
CA PRO A 115 -16.52 17.29 2.77
C PRO A 115 -15.56 18.44 2.40
N SER A 116 -15.55 19.53 3.16
CA SER A 116 -14.71 20.71 2.95
C SER A 116 -13.22 20.48 3.29
N ILE A 117 -12.89 19.48 4.11
CA ILE A 117 -11.49 19.21 4.49
C ILE A 117 -10.72 18.70 3.27
N LYS A 118 -9.67 19.40 2.87
CA LYS A 118 -8.78 18.94 1.79
C LYS A 118 -7.84 17.86 2.31
N ILE A 119 -7.77 16.74 1.60
CA ILE A 119 -6.87 15.63 1.91
C ILE A 119 -5.85 15.52 0.78
N GLU A 120 -4.60 15.83 1.11
CA GLU A 120 -3.47 15.68 0.21
C GLU A 120 -2.89 14.27 0.31
N ARG A 121 -2.82 13.57 -0.83
CA ARG A 121 -2.04 12.33 -0.95
C ARG A 121 -0.64 12.74 -1.37
N LYS A 122 0.30 12.69 -0.43
CA LYS A 122 1.70 12.94 -0.75
C LYS A 122 2.36 11.67 -1.28
N PRO A 123 3.04 11.73 -2.43
CA PRO A 123 3.81 10.61 -2.91
C PRO A 123 4.87 10.17 -1.90
N GLU A 124 4.98 8.88 -1.62
CA GLU A 124 6.10 8.28 -0.88
C GLU A 124 6.90 7.40 -1.83
N MET A 125 8.17 7.75 -2.05
CA MET A 125 9.14 6.83 -2.64
C MET A 125 9.76 6.05 -1.50
N GLN A 126 9.38 4.78 -1.33
CA GLN A 126 9.84 4.01 -0.18
C GLN A 126 11.27 3.50 -0.36
N PHE A 127 11.68 3.14 -1.58
CA PHE A 127 13.07 2.87 -1.94
C PHE A 127 13.21 2.68 -3.46
N SER A 128 14.39 3.01 -4.02
CA SER A 128 14.76 2.68 -5.40
C SER A 128 16.15 2.07 -5.42
N PHE A 129 16.30 0.99 -6.19
CA PHE A 129 17.58 0.34 -6.47
C PHE A 129 18.40 1.08 -7.56
N LEU A 130 17.77 2.01 -8.29
CA LEU A 130 18.39 2.75 -9.39
C LEU A 130 19.72 3.43 -9.00
N PRO A 131 19.89 3.99 -7.78
CA PRO A 131 21.18 4.54 -7.36
C PRO A 131 22.35 3.56 -7.31
N TYR A 132 22.09 2.24 -7.35
CA TYR A 132 23.13 1.21 -7.42
C TYR A 132 23.49 0.82 -8.87
N PHE A 133 22.79 1.37 -9.87
CA PHE A 133 22.97 1.08 -11.29
C PHE A 133 23.22 2.31 -12.15
N THR A 134 23.09 3.52 -11.61
CA THR A 134 23.27 4.76 -12.34
C THR A 134 24.31 5.64 -11.64
N ASP A 135 25.26 6.19 -12.41
CA ASP A 135 26.15 7.26 -11.93
C ASP A 135 25.43 8.61 -11.79
N GLU A 136 24.18 8.69 -12.27
CA GLU A 136 23.32 9.85 -12.15
C GLU A 136 22.89 10.08 -10.69
N LYS A 137 23.12 11.30 -10.19
CA LYS A 137 22.58 11.74 -8.91
C LYS A 137 21.05 11.82 -9.02
N LEU A 138 20.34 11.11 -8.14
CA LEU A 138 18.93 11.38 -7.92
C LEU A 138 18.76 12.84 -7.49
N GLU A 139 17.92 13.62 -8.19
CA GLU A 139 17.65 15.02 -7.82
C GLU A 139 17.02 15.13 -6.42
N ASN A 140 16.29 14.11 -5.98
CA ASN A 140 15.66 14.02 -4.66
C ASN A 140 15.80 12.60 -4.09
N PRO A 141 16.99 12.22 -3.56
CA PRO A 141 17.15 10.92 -2.93
C PRO A 141 16.24 10.84 -1.70
N TRP A 142 15.62 9.68 -1.47
CA TRP A 142 14.81 9.48 -0.27
C TRP A 142 15.66 9.76 0.97
N ASN A 143 15.24 10.75 1.76
CA ASN A 143 15.96 11.25 2.93
C ASN A 143 15.72 10.42 4.20
N GLY A 144 14.98 9.31 4.09
CA GLY A 144 14.60 8.49 5.23
C GLY A 144 13.38 8.98 5.98
N GLU A 145 12.87 10.19 5.69
CA GLU A 145 11.66 10.71 6.31
C GLU A 145 10.45 9.97 5.76
N ARG A 146 9.66 9.42 6.68
CA ARG A 146 8.40 8.72 6.38
C ARG A 146 7.24 9.66 6.59
N HIS A 147 6.16 9.45 5.84
CA HIS A 147 4.92 10.15 6.15
C HIS A 147 4.47 9.80 7.56
N LYS A 148 3.97 10.81 8.28
CA LYS A 148 3.45 10.61 9.64
C LYS A 148 2.15 9.81 9.63
N VAL A 149 1.43 9.75 8.52
CA VAL A 149 0.14 9.07 8.38
C VAL A 149 0.08 8.33 7.05
N LEU A 150 -0.76 7.30 6.97
CA LEU A 150 -1.11 6.67 5.70
C LEU A 150 -2.38 7.33 5.16
N VAL A 151 -2.31 7.83 3.93
CA VAL A 151 -3.46 8.34 3.19
C VAL A 151 -3.75 7.41 2.02
N CYS A 152 -4.87 6.69 2.09
CA CYS A 152 -5.40 5.90 0.99
C CYS A 152 -6.60 6.62 0.39
N LYS A 153 -6.51 7.02 -0.89
CA LYS A 153 -7.47 7.94 -1.52
C LYS A 153 -7.87 7.40 -2.89
N ILE A 154 -9.17 7.50 -3.20
CA ILE A 154 -9.80 7.28 -4.51
C ILE A 154 -10.35 8.65 -4.94
N PHE A 155 -9.89 9.19 -6.05
CA PHE A 155 -10.24 10.54 -6.50
C PHE A 155 -10.08 10.68 -8.02
N ASP A 156 -10.52 11.82 -8.56
CA ASP A 156 -10.48 12.11 -10.00
C ASP A 156 -11.04 10.94 -10.83
N GLN A 157 -10.30 10.49 -11.85
CA GLN A 157 -10.72 9.40 -12.73
C GLN A 157 -10.96 8.08 -12.00
N GLU A 158 -10.20 7.79 -10.93
CA GLU A 158 -10.42 6.59 -10.10
C GLU A 158 -11.83 6.62 -9.51
N TYR A 159 -12.27 7.79 -9.04
CA TYR A 159 -13.59 7.95 -8.44
C TYR A 159 -14.71 7.98 -9.49
N GLU A 160 -14.49 8.60 -10.65
CA GLU A 160 -15.44 8.54 -11.77
C GLU A 160 -15.68 7.10 -12.23
N ASN A 161 -14.62 6.29 -12.32
CA ASN A 161 -14.73 4.88 -12.67
C ASN A 161 -15.52 4.09 -11.62
N LEU A 162 -15.28 4.36 -10.33
CA LEU A 162 -16.06 3.76 -9.25
C LEU A 162 -17.55 4.12 -9.35
N LYS A 163 -17.87 5.38 -9.65
CA LYS A 163 -19.26 5.84 -9.82
C LYS A 163 -20.00 5.18 -10.99
N LYS A 164 -19.28 4.81 -12.06
CA LYS A 164 -19.84 4.10 -13.22
C LYS A 164 -20.08 2.60 -12.96
N TRP A 165 -19.50 2.04 -11.90
CA TRP A 165 -19.65 0.63 -11.59
C TRP A 165 -21.08 0.31 -11.15
N LYS A 166 -21.78 -0.57 -11.88
CA LYS A 166 -23.21 -0.87 -11.63
C LYS A 166 -23.57 -1.36 -10.22
N TYR A 167 -22.59 -1.86 -9.46
CA TYR A 167 -22.78 -2.32 -8.08
C TYR A 167 -22.50 -1.23 -7.04
N TRP A 168 -22.00 -0.07 -7.47
CA TRP A 168 -21.70 1.05 -6.60
C TRP A 168 -22.95 1.82 -6.20
N LYS A 169 -23.05 2.13 -4.90
CA LYS A 169 -24.07 2.96 -4.29
C LYS A 169 -23.40 3.92 -3.33
N ASN A 170 -23.34 5.20 -3.71
CA ASN A 170 -22.62 6.22 -2.95
C ASN A 170 -23.11 6.38 -1.50
N THR A 171 -24.43 6.24 -1.28
CA THR A 171 -25.06 6.28 0.04
C THR A 171 -24.59 5.17 0.98
N GLU A 172 -24.07 4.08 0.43
CA GLU A 172 -23.59 2.90 1.18
C GLU A 172 -22.05 2.82 1.22
N ALA A 173 -21.34 3.83 0.70
CA ALA A 173 -19.88 3.84 0.59
C ALA A 173 -19.18 3.57 1.93
N LEU A 174 -19.67 4.18 3.02
CA LEU A 174 -19.07 4.05 4.36
C LEU A 174 -19.77 3.02 5.24
N THR A 175 -20.36 1.99 4.63
CA THR A 175 -21.10 0.91 5.31
C THR A 175 -20.41 -0.44 5.14
N THR A 176 -20.98 -1.48 5.75
CA THR A 176 -20.46 -2.86 5.66
C THR A 176 -20.42 -3.43 4.24
N ARG A 177 -21.12 -2.79 3.29
CA ARG A 177 -21.27 -3.27 1.90
C ARG A 177 -19.96 -3.32 1.13
N TYR A 178 -19.02 -2.42 1.39
CA TYR A 178 -17.80 -2.33 0.58
C TYR A 178 -16.54 -2.66 1.36
N ILE A 179 -15.63 -3.37 0.71
CA ILE A 179 -14.25 -3.56 1.14
C ILE A 179 -13.34 -2.84 0.15
N TYR A 180 -12.53 -1.93 0.68
CA TYR A 180 -11.57 -1.15 -0.10
C TYR A 180 -10.18 -1.75 0.08
N ARG A 181 -9.49 -2.03 -1.03
CA ARG A 181 -8.13 -2.55 -1.04
C ARG A 181 -7.21 -1.59 -1.78
N PHE A 182 -6.10 -1.23 -1.14
CA PHE A 182 -5.04 -0.42 -1.71
C PHE A 182 -3.74 -1.24 -1.70
N ALA A 183 -3.27 -1.69 -2.85
CA ALA A 183 -2.01 -2.45 -2.97
C ALA A 183 -0.89 -1.51 -3.40
N GLN A 184 0.23 -1.52 -2.68
CA GLN A 184 1.40 -0.72 -3.05
C GLN A 184 1.91 -1.13 -4.44
N VAL A 185 2.38 -0.17 -5.25
CA VAL A 185 3.04 -0.43 -6.53
C VAL A 185 4.53 -0.12 -6.45
N SER A 186 5.33 -0.86 -7.20
CA SER A 186 6.78 -0.98 -7.02
C SER A 186 7.62 0.21 -7.51
N MET A 187 7.06 1.22 -8.19
CA MET A 187 7.90 2.23 -8.88
C MET A 187 7.47 3.70 -8.76
N SER A 188 6.54 4.06 -7.89
CA SER A 188 6.23 5.49 -7.66
C SER A 188 5.53 5.74 -6.33
N ALA A 189 6.02 6.75 -5.61
CA ALA A 189 5.20 7.86 -5.13
C ALA A 189 3.75 7.51 -4.70
N THR A 190 3.56 6.57 -3.77
CA THR A 190 2.23 6.07 -3.32
C THR A 190 1.19 5.90 -4.46
N GLY A 191 1.58 5.25 -5.55
CA GLY A 191 0.60 4.62 -6.43
C GLY A 191 0.00 3.44 -5.70
N PHE A 192 -1.33 3.38 -5.60
CA PHE A 192 -2.00 2.16 -5.16
C PHE A 192 -2.66 1.53 -6.37
N SER A 193 -2.61 0.21 -6.51
CA SER A 193 -3.69 -0.50 -7.20
C SER A 193 -4.89 -0.54 -6.27
N ILE A 194 -6.04 -0.09 -6.76
CA ILE A 194 -7.24 0.11 -5.96
C ILE A 194 -8.31 -0.87 -6.41
N LYS A 195 -8.77 -1.69 -5.47
CA LYS A 195 -9.88 -2.63 -5.68
C LYS A 195 -11.00 -2.35 -4.70
N VAL A 196 -12.22 -2.33 -5.19
CA VAL A 196 -13.42 -2.27 -4.36
C VAL A 196 -14.23 -3.54 -4.58
N ARG A 197 -14.64 -4.17 -3.47
CA ARG A 197 -15.47 -5.37 -3.48
C ARG A 197 -16.79 -5.07 -2.79
N ASP A 198 -17.88 -5.41 -3.46
CA ASP A 198 -19.24 -5.45 -2.91
C ASP A 198 -19.41 -6.76 -2.14
N THR A 199 -19.76 -6.70 -0.86
CA THR A 199 -19.87 -7.86 0.02
C THR A 199 -21.15 -8.64 -0.18
N ASP A 200 -22.20 -8.00 -0.70
CA ASP A 200 -23.51 -8.61 -0.86
C ASP A 200 -23.51 -9.50 -2.11
N THR A 201 -22.91 -8.99 -3.20
CA THR A 201 -22.86 -9.69 -4.49
C THR A 201 -21.55 -10.43 -4.72
N GLY A 202 -20.50 -10.10 -3.97
CA GLY A 202 -19.15 -10.63 -4.17
C GLY A 202 -18.38 -10.03 -5.35
N ASN A 203 -19.03 -9.18 -6.16
CA ASN A 203 -18.42 -8.54 -7.32
C ASN A 203 -17.31 -7.57 -6.90
N LYS A 204 -16.34 -7.37 -7.79
CA LYS A 204 -15.20 -6.47 -7.58
C LYS A 204 -14.94 -5.61 -8.82
N ILE A 205 -14.42 -4.41 -8.60
CA ILE A 205 -13.83 -3.54 -9.62
C ILE A 205 -12.35 -3.32 -9.30
N ASP A 206 -11.50 -3.35 -10.32
CA ASP A 206 -10.13 -2.82 -10.29
C ASP A 206 -10.20 -1.41 -10.88
N ILE A 207 -10.06 -0.40 -10.03
CA ILE A 207 -10.24 1.01 -10.42
C ILE A 207 -9.02 1.55 -11.17
N THR A 208 -7.88 0.89 -10.96
CA THR A 208 -6.55 1.28 -11.43
C THR A 208 -6.13 0.52 -12.69
N ASP A 209 -7.10 -0.04 -13.40
CA ASP A 209 -6.88 -0.59 -14.74
C ASP A 209 -6.87 0.56 -15.76
N TYR A 210 -5.70 1.15 -15.95
CA TYR A 210 -5.46 2.29 -16.83
C TYR A 210 -5.61 1.95 -18.32
N ASP A 211 -5.59 0.65 -18.68
CA ASP A 211 -5.76 0.20 -20.07
C ASP A 211 -7.18 0.45 -20.61
N ASN A 212 -8.13 0.73 -19.70
CA ASN A 212 -9.54 1.01 -19.99
C ASN A 212 -9.91 2.50 -19.88
N TRP A 213 -8.92 3.41 -19.84
CA TRP A 213 -9.11 4.85 -19.66
C TRP A 213 -9.12 5.62 -20.98
#